data_AF-A0A1F5C9Q1-F1
#
_entry.id   AF-A0A1F5C9Q1-F1
#
_cell.length_a   1.000
_cell.length_b   1.000
_cell.length_c   1.000
_cell.angle_alpha   90.00
_cell.angle_beta   90.00
_cell.angle_gamma   90.00
#
_symmetry.space_group_name_H-M   'P 1'
#
loop_
_entity.id
_entity.type
_entity.pdbx_description
1 polymer ?
#
loop_
_entity_poly.entity_id
_entity_poly.type
_entity_poly.pdbx_seq_one_letter_code
_entity_poly.pdbx_strand_id
1 'polypeptide(L)'
;MKSRPVILIVTLIVGVAFIAGSGGCRKGSQTDDYEWTTIDENYTPQNYVEEFIKNDSEQKGIFPVNIRNYGKDVSILRRFRGTNFAKPNEAALNMAFPDLEDWMLIDIKYKNEKDQEILRTVLYVQVEGSWRVGDSGSFLK
;
A
#
# COMPACT_ATOMS: atom_id res chain seq x y z
N MET A 1 42.17 33.46 14.81
CA MET A 1 40.85 32.92 14.42
C MET A 1 41.02 32.10 13.17
N LYS A 2 40.76 30.78 13.23
CA LYS A 2 40.91 29.86 12.09
C LYS A 2 39.65 29.00 12.04
N SER A 3 38.75 29.38 11.14
CA SER A 3 37.46 28.74 10.91
C SER A 3 37.69 27.32 10.40
N ARG A 4 37.09 26.32 11.06
CA ARG A 4 37.10 24.92 10.60
C ARG A 4 35.80 24.68 9.82
N PRO A 5 35.86 24.09 8.61
CA PRO A 5 34.65 23.72 7.89
C PRO A 5 34.00 22.50 8.54
N VAL A 6 32.69 22.62 8.78
CA VAL A 6 31.80 21.54 9.21
C VAL A 6 31.56 20.63 8.00
N ILE A 7 31.93 19.35 8.12
CA ILE A 7 31.61 18.32 7.12
C ILE A 7 30.29 17.67 7.54
N LEU A 8 29.20 18.03 6.87
CA LEU A 8 27.91 17.35 6.95
C LEU A 8 27.96 16.13 6.03
N ILE A 9 28.05 14.93 6.61
CA ILE A 9 27.90 13.67 5.88
C ILE A 9 26.40 13.34 5.90
N VAL A 10 25.72 13.56 4.77
CA VAL A 10 24.36 13.08 4.54
C VAL A 10 24.46 11.71 3.87
N THR A 11 24.21 10.65 4.63
CA THR A 11 24.20 9.28 4.12
C THR A 11 22.83 8.97 3.52
N LEU A 12 22.71 9.11 2.20
CA LEU A 12 21.52 8.70 1.43
C LEU A 12 21.57 7.18 1.22
N ILE A 13 20.78 6.41 1.96
CA ILE A 13 20.64 4.97 1.76
C ILE A 13 19.58 4.75 0.67
N VAL A 14 20.03 4.54 -0.57
CA VAL A 14 19.15 4.09 -1.66
C VAL A 14 19.06 2.57 -1.58
N GLY A 15 18.00 2.06 -0.97
CA GLY A 15 17.68 0.63 -0.94
C GLY A 15 17.04 0.21 -2.26
N VAL A 16 17.83 -0.33 -3.19
CA VAL A 16 17.30 -1.07 -4.35
C VAL A 16 17.06 -2.51 -3.90
N ALA A 17 15.80 -2.93 -3.87
CA ALA A 17 15.43 -4.34 -3.68
C ALA A 17 14.79 -4.88 -4.97
N PHE A 18 15.63 -5.46 -5.83
CA PHE A 18 15.20 -6.35 -6.92
C PHE A 18 15.09 -7.75 -6.32
N ILE A 19 13.90 -8.35 -6.27
CA ILE A 19 13.78 -9.79 -5.96
C ILE A 19 13.14 -10.49 -7.16
N ALA A 20 14.02 -11.12 -7.95
CA ALA A 20 13.68 -12.21 -8.85
C ALA A 20 13.65 -13.53 -8.05
N GLY A 21 12.65 -14.39 -8.30
CA GLY A 21 12.49 -15.68 -7.61
C GLY A 21 11.75 -16.73 -8.45
N SER A 22 12.52 -17.68 -8.94
CA SER A 22 12.21 -18.81 -9.82
C SER A 22 11.48 -19.99 -9.14
N GLY A 23 10.62 -20.65 -9.93
CA GLY A 23 10.30 -22.10 -9.91
C GLY A 23 10.26 -22.87 -8.57
N GLY A 24 9.05 -23.12 -8.08
CA GLY A 24 8.73 -24.09 -7.04
C GLY A 24 7.22 -24.00 -6.75
N CYS A 25 6.53 -25.11 -6.47
CA CYS A 25 5.08 -25.10 -6.14
C CYS A 25 4.78 -24.00 -5.12
N ARG A 26 4.19 -22.90 -5.60
CA ARG A 26 4.02 -21.69 -4.80
C ARG A 26 2.93 -21.94 -3.77
N LYS A 27 3.34 -22.13 -2.52
CA LYS A 27 2.48 -21.80 -1.37
C LYS A 27 1.99 -20.37 -1.62
N GLY A 28 0.67 -20.17 -1.65
CA GLY A 28 0.12 -18.84 -1.91
C GLY A 28 0.68 -17.83 -0.92
N SER A 29 1.01 -16.63 -1.43
CA SER A 29 1.63 -15.56 -0.65
C SER A 29 0.86 -15.29 0.64
N GLN A 30 1.59 -14.99 1.70
CA GLN A 30 1.07 -14.60 2.99
C GLN A 30 1.22 -13.09 3.18
N THR A 31 0.35 -12.51 4.02
CA THR A 31 0.42 -11.08 4.32
C THR A 31 1.77 -10.68 4.93
N ASP A 32 2.40 -11.57 5.68
CA ASP A 32 3.67 -11.33 6.36
C ASP A 32 4.89 -11.45 5.43
N ASP A 33 4.68 -11.86 4.17
CA ASP A 33 5.73 -11.83 3.14
C ASP A 33 5.98 -10.40 2.61
N TYR A 34 5.22 -9.40 3.09
CA TYR A 34 5.27 -8.02 2.64
C TYR A 34 5.67 -7.08 3.78
N GLU A 35 6.59 -6.18 3.48
CA GLU A 35 7.15 -5.24 4.44
C GLU A 35 6.21 -4.05 4.71
N TRP A 36 6.26 -3.57 5.96
CA TRP A 36 5.63 -2.29 6.31
C TRP A 36 6.53 -1.14 5.89
N THR A 37 5.94 -0.13 5.27
CA THR A 37 6.61 1.12 4.89
C THR A 37 5.89 2.29 5.53
N THR A 38 6.64 3.19 6.18
CA THR A 38 6.08 4.41 6.77
C THR A 38 5.99 5.52 5.71
N ILE A 39 4.80 6.08 5.55
CA ILE A 39 4.52 7.28 4.76
C ILE A 39 4.32 8.46 5.72
N ASP A 40 5.23 9.42 5.63
CA ASP A 40 5.23 10.69 6.34
C ASP A 40 5.36 11.86 5.34
N GLU A 41 5.58 13.08 5.84
CA GLU A 41 5.67 14.30 5.02
C GLU A 41 6.82 14.24 4.00
N ASN A 42 7.91 13.54 4.34
CA ASN A 42 9.15 13.46 3.56
C ASN A 42 9.19 12.22 2.65
N TYR A 43 8.22 11.32 2.76
CA TYR A 43 8.12 10.13 1.93
C TYR A 43 8.00 10.50 0.45
N THR A 44 8.78 9.82 -0.40
CA THR A 44 8.71 9.93 -1.85
C THR A 44 7.89 8.76 -2.41
N PRO A 45 6.65 9.00 -2.91
CA PRO A 45 5.83 7.94 -3.47
C PRO A 45 6.49 7.19 -4.61
N GLN A 46 6.34 5.86 -4.63
CA GLN A 46 6.86 5.01 -5.70
C GLN A 46 5.83 4.78 -6.82
N ASN A 47 4.56 5.10 -6.57
CA ASN A 47 3.46 4.97 -7.52
C ASN A 47 2.30 5.92 -7.15
N TYR A 48 1.32 6.02 -8.04
CA TYR A 48 0.16 6.90 -7.86
C TYR A 48 -0.67 6.55 -6.62
N VAL A 49 -0.80 5.26 -6.27
CA VAL A 49 -1.61 4.85 -5.11
C VAL A 49 -0.95 5.32 -3.81
N GLU A 50 0.38 5.22 -3.72
CA GLU A 50 1.13 5.76 -2.59
C GLU A 50 1.05 7.30 -2.52
N GLU A 51 1.08 7.98 -3.66
CA GLU A 51 0.90 9.43 -3.73
C GLU A 51 -0.50 9.83 -3.25
N PHE A 52 -1.52 9.08 -3.69
CA PHE A 52 -2.89 9.25 -3.23
C PHE A 52 -3.01 9.05 -1.71
N ILE A 53 -2.42 8.00 -1.16
CA ILE A 53 -2.42 7.73 0.29
C ILE A 53 -1.70 8.84 1.04
N LYS A 54 -0.55 9.32 0.55
CA LYS A 54 0.19 10.43 1.15
C LYS A 54 -0.69 11.68 1.21
N ASN A 55 -1.25 12.10 0.07
CA ASN A 55 -2.07 13.30 -0.02
C ASN A 55 -3.34 13.21 0.85
N ASP A 56 -4.04 12.07 0.84
CA ASP A 56 -5.23 11.85 1.67
C ASP A 56 -4.90 11.85 3.17
N SER A 57 -3.75 11.28 3.56
CA SER A 57 -3.30 11.25 4.95
C SER A 57 -2.88 12.62 5.45
N GLU A 58 -2.22 13.42 4.61
CA GLU A 58 -1.85 14.81 4.89
C GLU A 58 -3.10 15.68 5.09
N GLN A 59 -4.07 15.58 4.18
CA GLN A 59 -5.34 16.32 4.26
C GLN A 59 -6.13 15.97 5.52
N LYS A 60 -6.05 14.72 5.98
CA LYS A 60 -6.70 14.26 7.21
C LYS A 60 -5.90 14.53 8.47
N GLY A 61 -4.64 15.00 8.36
CA GLY A 61 -3.75 15.20 9.50
C GLY A 61 -3.44 13.92 10.27
N ILE A 62 -3.38 12.76 9.58
CA ILE A 62 -3.18 11.45 10.20
C ILE A 62 -1.76 10.89 9.99
N PHE A 63 -0.82 11.72 9.54
CA PHE A 63 0.57 11.29 9.48
C PHE A 63 1.15 11.00 10.87
N PRO A 64 2.11 10.05 10.96
CA PRO A 64 2.52 9.13 9.90
C PRO A 64 1.53 7.96 9.73
N VAL A 65 1.46 7.40 8.53
CA VAL A 65 0.73 6.14 8.27
C VAL A 65 1.70 5.04 7.86
N ASN A 66 1.43 3.80 8.25
CA ASN A 66 2.20 2.64 7.80
C ASN A 66 1.39 1.89 6.76
N ILE A 67 2.01 1.59 5.61
CA ILE A 67 1.37 0.82 4.56
C ILE A 67 2.08 -0.51 4.36
N ARG A 68 1.34 -1.51 3.89
CA ARG A 68 1.89 -2.75 3.36
C ARG A 68 1.23 -2.99 2.01
N ASN A 69 2.03 -2.87 0.95
CA ASN A 69 1.56 -2.91 -0.43
C ASN A 69 1.63 -4.34 -0.98
N TYR A 70 0.47 -4.96 -1.20
CA TYR A 70 0.38 -6.32 -1.74
C TYR A 70 0.40 -6.35 -3.28
N GLY A 71 0.35 -5.19 -3.93
CA GLY A 71 0.26 -5.09 -5.38
C GLY A 71 -0.99 -5.80 -5.91
N LYS A 72 -0.77 -6.58 -6.97
CA LYS A 72 -1.76 -7.41 -7.67
C LYS A 72 -1.74 -8.89 -7.22
N ASP A 73 -1.37 -9.18 -5.97
CA ASP A 73 -1.29 -10.57 -5.54
C ASP A 73 -2.68 -11.21 -5.40
N VAL A 74 -3.03 -12.08 -6.35
CA VAL A 74 -4.32 -12.78 -6.41
C VAL A 74 -4.53 -13.72 -5.21
N SER A 75 -3.46 -14.29 -4.63
CA SER A 75 -3.57 -15.13 -3.44
C SER A 75 -4.00 -14.31 -2.23
N ILE A 76 -3.47 -13.08 -2.11
CA ILE A 76 -3.87 -12.13 -1.07
C ILE A 76 -5.29 -11.60 -1.35
N LEU A 77 -5.62 -11.26 -2.60
CA LEU A 77 -6.96 -10.79 -2.98
C LEU A 77 -8.06 -11.77 -2.57
N ARG A 78 -7.83 -13.08 -2.72
CA ARG A 78 -8.77 -14.14 -2.31
C ARG A 78 -9.00 -14.24 -0.80
N ARG A 79 -8.22 -13.52 0.02
CA ARG A 79 -8.39 -13.44 1.47
C ARG A 79 -9.07 -12.14 1.90
N PHE A 80 -9.16 -11.17 1.00
CA PHE A 80 -9.78 -9.87 1.27
C PHE A 80 -11.30 -10.02 1.46
N ARG A 81 -11.81 -9.36 2.49
CA ARG A 81 -13.25 -9.17 2.68
C ARG A 81 -13.51 -7.69 2.93
N GLY A 82 -14.10 -7.05 1.94
CA GLY A 82 -14.58 -5.69 2.00
C GLY A 82 -16.06 -5.60 2.30
N THR A 83 -16.61 -4.41 2.07
CA THR A 83 -18.04 -4.14 2.22
C THR A 83 -18.83 -4.71 1.05
N ASN A 84 -18.28 -4.63 -0.17
CA ASN A 84 -18.93 -5.05 -1.40
C ASN A 84 -18.40 -6.41 -1.90
N PHE A 85 -17.14 -6.74 -1.62
CA PHE A 85 -16.52 -7.99 -2.03
C PHE A 85 -16.21 -8.93 -0.87
N ALA A 86 -16.40 -10.23 -1.09
CA ALA A 86 -15.96 -11.27 -0.17
C ALA A 86 -15.12 -12.30 -0.94
N LYS A 87 -13.82 -12.32 -0.67
CA LYS A 87 -12.83 -13.17 -1.37
C LYS A 87 -12.89 -13.02 -2.90
N PRO A 88 -12.82 -11.78 -3.43
CA PRO A 88 -12.94 -11.58 -4.87
C PRO A 88 -11.79 -12.26 -5.64
N ASN A 89 -12.03 -12.45 -6.93
CA ASN A 89 -11.01 -12.75 -7.92
C ASN A 89 -11.04 -11.66 -8.99
N GLU A 90 -10.08 -11.68 -9.92
CA GLU A 90 -10.00 -10.65 -10.97
C GLU A 90 -11.25 -10.61 -11.85
N ALA A 91 -11.88 -11.75 -12.14
CA ALA A 91 -13.11 -11.77 -12.92
C ALA A 91 -14.25 -11.02 -12.21
N ALA A 92 -14.38 -11.19 -10.89
CA ALA A 92 -15.35 -10.45 -10.09
C ALA A 92 -15.05 -8.94 -10.08
N LEU A 93 -13.77 -8.55 -10.04
CA LEU A 93 -13.39 -7.13 -10.15
C LEU A 93 -13.76 -6.56 -11.52
N ASN A 94 -13.44 -7.27 -12.61
CA ASN A 94 -13.80 -6.85 -13.97
C ASN A 94 -15.32 -6.75 -14.20
N MET A 95 -16.11 -7.61 -13.55
CA MET A 95 -17.57 -7.53 -13.62
C MET A 95 -18.13 -6.33 -12.84
N ALA A 96 -17.51 -5.98 -11.72
CA ALA A 96 -17.98 -4.90 -10.85
C ALA A 96 -17.47 -3.51 -11.29
N PHE A 97 -16.30 -3.46 -11.93
CA PHE A 97 -15.68 -2.26 -12.46
C PHE A 97 -15.52 -2.42 -13.97
N PRO A 98 -16.51 -1.97 -14.77
CA PRO A 98 -16.34 -1.85 -16.21
C PRO A 98 -15.09 -1.02 -16.54
N ASP A 99 -14.34 -1.44 -17.56
CA ASP A 99 -13.10 -0.78 -17.98
C ASP A 99 -12.02 -0.72 -16.87
N LEU A 100 -11.97 -1.77 -16.03
CA LEU A 100 -10.89 -1.96 -15.06
C LEU A 100 -9.55 -2.07 -15.79
N GLU A 101 -8.69 -1.09 -15.57
CA GLU A 101 -7.34 -1.04 -16.15
C GLU A 101 -6.32 -1.73 -15.23
N ASP A 102 -6.42 -1.46 -13.93
CA ASP A 102 -5.51 -2.00 -12.92
C ASP A 102 -6.16 -2.05 -11.54
N TRP A 103 -5.56 -2.79 -10.60
CA TRP A 103 -5.99 -2.85 -9.21
C TRP A 103 -4.81 -3.07 -8.27
N MET A 104 -4.97 -2.70 -7.00
CA MET A 104 -3.95 -2.86 -5.98
C MET A 104 -4.59 -3.06 -4.61
N LEU A 105 -4.04 -3.96 -3.81
CA LEU A 105 -4.47 -4.16 -2.43
C LEU A 105 -3.41 -3.63 -1.46
N ILE A 106 -3.82 -2.83 -0.49
CA ILE A 106 -2.92 -2.19 0.47
C ILE A 106 -3.52 -2.28 1.87
N ASP A 107 -2.73 -2.71 2.84
CA ASP A 107 -3.05 -2.43 4.25
C ASP A 107 -2.55 -1.05 4.64
N ILE A 108 -3.36 -0.32 5.39
CA ILE A 108 -3.05 0.99 5.96
C ILE A 108 -3.28 0.91 7.46
N LYS A 109 -2.24 1.27 8.22
CA LYS A 109 -2.24 1.33 9.68
C LYS A 109 -1.91 2.75 10.14
N TYR A 110 -2.75 3.32 11.00
CA TYR A 110 -2.58 4.67 11.53
C TYR A 110 -3.26 4.83 12.89
N LYS A 111 -2.98 5.93 13.58
CA LYS A 111 -3.64 6.30 14.84
C LYS A 111 -4.71 7.36 14.57
N ASN A 112 -5.90 7.16 15.12
CA ASN A 112 -6.95 8.19 15.06
C ASN A 112 -6.74 9.26 16.15
N GLU A 113 -7.61 10.27 16.16
CA GLU A 113 -7.59 11.36 17.15
C GLU A 113 -7.71 10.90 18.62
N LYS A 114 -8.18 9.66 18.85
CA LYS A 114 -8.31 9.03 20.17
C LYS A 114 -7.12 8.14 20.52
N ASP A 115 -6.02 8.24 19.76
CA ASP A 115 -4.82 7.41 19.87
C ASP A 115 -5.07 5.91 19.68
N GLN A 116 -6.17 5.54 19.01
CA GLN A 116 -6.49 4.15 18.71
C GLN A 116 -5.81 3.73 17.42
N GLU A 117 -5.12 2.58 17.45
CA GLU A 117 -4.57 1.99 16.23
C GLU A 117 -5.70 1.43 15.36
N ILE A 118 -5.75 1.91 14.13
CA ILE A 118 -6.69 1.49 13.10
C ILE A 118 -5.90 0.75 12.03
N LEU A 119 -6.32 -0.46 11.70
CA LEU A 119 -5.83 -1.23 10.56
C LEU A 119 -6.98 -1.43 9.57
N ARG A 120 -6.75 -1.12 8.30
CA ARG A 120 -7.71 -1.36 7.22
C ARG A 120 -6.99 -1.90 6.00
N THR A 121 -7.62 -2.84 5.32
CA THR A 121 -7.23 -3.28 3.98
C THR A 121 -8.08 -2.53 2.96
N VAL A 122 -7.46 -1.90 1.97
CA VAL A 122 -8.12 -1.12 0.93
C VAL A 122 -7.81 -1.71 -0.43
N LEU A 123 -8.85 -1.93 -1.21
CA LEU A 123 -8.76 -2.26 -2.64
C LEU A 123 -8.82 -0.96 -3.42
N TYR A 124 -7.72 -0.62 -4.10
CA TYR A 124 -7.66 0.43 -5.09
C TYR A 124 -7.89 -0.14 -6.48
N VAL A 125 -8.63 0.60 -7.31
CA VAL A 125 -8.89 0.24 -8.71
C VAL A 125 -8.62 1.44 -9.60
N GLN A 126 -8.08 1.17 -10.78
CA GLN A 126 -7.90 2.15 -11.84
C GLN A 126 -8.97 1.93 -12.91
N VAL A 127 -9.74 2.96 -13.20
CA VAL A 127 -10.76 2.96 -14.25
C VAL A 127 -10.70 4.31 -14.94
N GLU A 128 -10.73 4.31 -16.28
CA GLU A 128 -10.63 5.53 -17.10
C GLU A 128 -9.39 6.38 -16.73
N GLY A 129 -8.24 5.73 -16.59
CA GLY A 129 -6.97 6.37 -16.22
C GLY A 129 -6.87 6.87 -14.78
N SER A 130 -7.92 6.75 -13.96
CA SER A 130 -7.98 7.34 -12.61
C SER A 130 -8.06 6.28 -11.52
N TRP A 131 -7.14 6.36 -10.53
CA TRP A 131 -7.20 5.50 -9.35
C TRP A 131 -8.24 5.99 -8.33
N ARG A 132 -8.97 5.05 -7.74
CA ARG A 132 -9.97 5.28 -6.70
C ARG A 132 -10.06 4.11 -5.74
N VAL A 133 -10.68 4.33 -4.59
CA VAL A 133 -11.04 3.26 -3.65
C VAL A 133 -12.19 2.44 -4.25
N GLY A 134 -11.93 1.16 -4.51
CA GLY A 134 -12.93 0.20 -4.98
C GLY A 134 -13.68 -0.48 -3.83
N ASP A 135 -12.99 -0.83 -2.74
CA ASP A 135 -13.61 -1.35 -1.52
C ASP A 135 -12.66 -1.21 -0.32
N SER A 136 -13.19 -1.38 0.90
CA SER A 136 -12.40 -1.37 2.12
C SER A 136 -12.91 -2.41 3.12
N GLY A 137 -12.00 -2.99 3.89
CA GLY A 137 -12.31 -4.00 4.89
C GLY A 137 -11.07 -4.57 5.55
N SER A 138 -11.00 -5.90 5.63
CA SER A 138 -9.90 -6.61 6.30
C SER A 138 -9.64 -7.98 5.68
N PHE A 139 -8.53 -8.59 6.05
CA PHE A 139 -8.30 -10.00 5.75
C PHE A 139 -9.11 -10.90 6.67
N LEU A 140 -9.60 -11.99 6.10
CA LEU A 140 -10.14 -13.10 6.87
C LEU A 140 -9.02 -13.75 7.68
N LYS A 141 -9.32 -13.97 8.97
CA LYS A 141 -8.48 -14.74 9.89
C LYS A 141 -8.49 -16.22 9.54
#